data_AF-A0A1B6HD93-F1
#
_entry.id   AF-A0A1B6HD93-F1
#
_cell.length_a   1.000
_cell.length_b   1.000
_cell.length_c   1.000
_cell.angle_alpha   90.00
_cell.angle_beta   90.00
_cell.angle_gamma   90.00
#
_symmetry.space_group_name_H-M   'P 1'
#
loop_
_entity.id
_entity.type
_entity.pdbx_description
1 polymer ?
#
loop_
_entity_poly.entity_id
_entity_poly.type
_entity_poly.pdbx_seq_one_letter_code
_entity_poly.pdbx_strand_id
1 'polypeptide(L)'
;STHPSNLLHPWPMRTDLMGELRLIRELYLLGRGELFVTFLRNASNTLLKSVSSNSGRDLSNLLNTSARSVQLNSDVIMEKFSFKVPPKDAVAPGCSVWSVMTLEYNPPWPLHLLFTPTVLLSYNNLFNFLLQVKMAELNLHNVWLEIIKRKDQPVRQEVWSLHNCLMFLIHNLQCYLQLDVLEGEFSILQAALDKTEDFEQVIHQHSLFITHITAQAFLLYKEVHNPDQPSQVKRHPVNRCLTEILKLCDNYCAEVAKGVEISEECLNKFTEDLDSNISTLMTLITLLGDKDSGLRLLLLRLDYNRHFSGRAN
;
A
#
# COMPACT_ATOMS: atom_id res chain seq x y z
N SER A 1 39.34 -4.35 35.71
CA SER A 1 39.94 -4.37 34.36
C SER A 1 39.55 -5.71 33.75
N THR A 2 38.63 -5.80 32.81
CA THR A 2 38.79 -5.31 31.43
C THR A 2 37.40 -5.14 30.80
N HIS A 3 37.08 -3.92 30.38
CA HIS A 3 36.00 -3.65 29.44
C HIS A 3 36.34 -4.30 28.09
N PRO A 4 35.36 -4.87 27.35
CA PRO A 4 35.57 -5.15 25.94
C PRO A 4 35.30 -3.87 25.14
N SER A 5 36.22 -2.91 25.20
CA SER A 5 36.21 -1.68 24.40
C SER A 5 36.78 -1.88 23.00
N ASN A 6 36.73 -3.11 22.45
CA ASN A 6 37.29 -3.47 21.15
C ASN A 6 36.27 -4.11 20.20
N LEU A 7 35.12 -3.45 20.00
CA LEU A 7 34.26 -3.67 18.82
C LEU A 7 34.31 -2.44 17.89
N LEU A 8 35.51 -1.93 17.65
CA LEU A 8 35.81 -1.03 16.54
C LEU A 8 36.32 -1.89 15.37
N HIS A 9 35.41 -2.63 14.73
CA HIS A 9 35.61 -3.00 13.32
C HIS A 9 34.81 -2.00 12.46
N PRO A 10 35.49 -1.22 11.62
CA PRO A 10 34.89 -0.08 10.97
C PRO A 10 34.03 -0.52 9.79
N TRP A 11 32.72 -0.31 9.89
CA TRP A 11 31.92 0.16 8.76
C TRP A 11 31.71 -0.72 7.49
N PRO A 12 31.86 -2.06 7.44
CA PRO A 12 31.45 -2.84 6.26
C PRO A 12 29.92 -2.93 6.14
N MET A 13 29.20 -2.60 7.22
CA MET A 13 27.74 -2.70 7.31
C MET A 13 27.00 -1.59 6.60
N ARG A 14 27.59 -0.41 6.38
CA ARG A 14 26.88 0.71 5.73
C ARG A 14 26.56 0.41 4.25
N THR A 15 27.49 -0.22 3.54
CA THR A 15 27.29 -0.60 2.13
C THR A 15 26.22 -1.68 1.98
N ASP A 16 26.13 -2.61 2.92
CA ASP A 16 25.12 -3.66 2.93
C ASP A 16 23.75 -3.15 3.41
N LEU A 17 23.73 -2.30 4.45
CA LEU A 17 22.50 -1.69 4.99
C LEU A 17 21.72 -0.89 3.94
N MET A 18 22.40 -0.03 3.19
CA MET A 18 21.73 0.75 2.15
C MET A 18 21.20 -0.16 1.03
N GLY A 19 21.89 -1.28 0.75
CA GLY A 19 21.40 -2.33 -0.14
C GLY A 19 20.10 -2.95 0.37
N GLU A 20 20.06 -3.33 1.65
CA GLU A 20 18.84 -3.89 2.25
C GLU A 20 17.69 -2.89 2.31
N LEU A 21 17.95 -1.63 2.67
CA LEU A 21 16.91 -0.60 2.70
C LEU A 21 16.33 -0.34 1.31
N ARG A 22 17.16 -0.42 0.26
CA ARG A 22 16.66 -0.39 -1.12
C ARG A 22 15.80 -1.61 -1.43
N LEU A 23 16.18 -2.82 -1.00
CA LEU A 23 15.34 -4.01 -1.20
C LEU A 23 13.99 -3.89 -0.48
N ILE A 24 13.97 -3.35 0.74
CA ILE A 24 12.73 -3.04 1.48
C ILE A 24 11.88 -2.04 0.71
N ARG A 25 12.48 -0.96 0.20
CA ARG A 25 11.76 0.01 -0.64
C ARG A 25 11.22 -0.62 -1.91
N GLU A 26 12.01 -1.45 -2.58
CA GLU A 26 11.61 -2.08 -3.83
C GLU A 26 10.43 -3.05 -3.66
N LEU A 27 10.38 -3.81 -2.56
CA LEU A 27 9.37 -4.84 -2.32
C LEU A 27 8.25 -4.41 -1.37
N TYR A 28 8.54 -4.00 -0.13
CA TYR A 28 7.48 -3.58 0.82
C TYR A 28 6.81 -2.28 0.41
N LEU A 29 7.55 -1.34 -0.18
CA LEU A 29 7.03 -0.03 -0.57
C LEU A 29 6.61 0.05 -2.05
N LEU A 30 6.66 -1.08 -2.76
CA LEU A 30 6.30 -1.21 -4.18
C LEU A 30 7.12 -0.31 -5.12
N GLY A 31 8.38 -0.01 -4.77
CA GLY A 31 9.27 0.81 -5.60
C GLY A 31 9.51 0.24 -7.01
N ARG A 32 9.35 -1.07 -7.20
CA ARG A 32 9.37 -1.74 -8.52
C ARG A 32 7.95 -1.90 -9.06
N GLY A 33 7.39 -0.82 -9.61
CA GLY A 33 6.01 -0.82 -10.13
C GLY A 33 5.72 -1.96 -11.13
N GLU A 34 6.60 -2.18 -12.12
CA GLU A 34 6.42 -3.22 -13.15
C GLU A 34 6.38 -4.65 -12.59
N LEU A 35 7.19 -4.92 -11.56
CA LEU A 35 7.18 -6.21 -10.85
C LEU A 35 5.80 -6.48 -10.28
N PHE A 36 5.25 -5.52 -9.53
CA PHE A 36 3.95 -5.70 -8.87
C PHE A 36 2.79 -5.70 -9.85
N VAL A 37 2.87 -4.98 -10.96
CA VAL A 37 1.89 -5.09 -12.05
C VAL A 37 1.86 -6.52 -12.60
N THR A 38 3.03 -7.09 -12.89
CA THR A 38 3.14 -8.46 -13.42
C THR A 38 2.71 -9.50 -12.38
N PHE A 39 3.15 -9.33 -11.15
CA PHE A 39 2.78 -10.19 -10.03
C PHE A 39 1.26 -10.20 -9.80
N LEU A 40 0.63 -9.04 -9.66
CA LEU A 40 -0.81 -8.95 -9.41
C LEU A 40 -1.63 -9.54 -10.55
N ARG A 41 -1.21 -9.33 -11.79
CA ARG A 41 -1.85 -9.95 -12.96
C ARG A 41 -1.81 -11.48 -12.91
N ASN A 42 -0.68 -12.05 -12.51
CA ASN A 42 -0.49 -13.50 -12.42
C ASN A 42 -1.11 -14.09 -11.15
N ALA A 43 -1.16 -13.32 -10.06
CA ALA A 43 -1.59 -13.77 -8.74
C ALA A 43 -3.06 -13.47 -8.43
N SER A 44 -3.76 -12.67 -9.22
CA SER A 44 -5.17 -12.29 -9.03
C SER A 44 -6.06 -13.47 -8.65
N ASN A 45 -5.99 -14.56 -9.41
CA ASN A 45 -6.76 -15.78 -9.17
C ASN A 45 -6.38 -16.50 -7.87
N THR A 46 -5.12 -16.43 -7.44
CA THR A 46 -4.66 -17.07 -6.19
C THR A 46 -5.02 -16.21 -4.98
N LEU A 47 -4.93 -14.88 -5.12
CA LEU A 47 -5.19 -13.91 -4.06
C LEU A 47 -6.68 -13.87 -3.66
N LEU A 48 -7.58 -14.03 -4.63
CA LEU A 48 -9.03 -14.01 -4.42
C LEU A 48 -9.60 -15.35 -3.93
N LYS A 49 -8.83 -16.44 -4.02
CA LYS A 49 -9.26 -17.76 -3.53
C LYS A 49 -9.19 -17.86 -2.00
N SER A 50 -9.91 -18.85 -1.46
CA SER A 50 -9.81 -19.20 -0.05
C SER A 50 -8.44 -19.79 0.29
N VAL A 51 -8.03 -19.59 1.54
CA VAL A 51 -6.73 -20.05 2.04
C VAL A 51 -6.58 -21.57 1.89
N SER A 52 -5.48 -21.97 1.24
CA SER A 52 -5.04 -23.36 1.11
C SER A 52 -3.66 -23.56 1.74
N SER A 53 -3.30 -24.80 2.07
CA SER A 53 -1.99 -25.13 2.65
C SER A 53 -0.79 -24.67 1.81
N ASN A 54 -0.98 -24.56 0.49
CA ASN A 54 0.09 -24.26 -0.46
C ASN A 54 0.09 -22.79 -0.91
N SER A 55 -0.90 -21.99 -0.49
CA SER A 55 -1.11 -20.62 -0.97
C SER A 55 0.14 -19.74 -0.81
N GLY A 56 0.87 -19.86 0.30
CA GLY A 56 2.11 -19.09 0.50
C GLY A 56 3.24 -19.48 -0.46
N ARG A 57 3.41 -20.78 -0.72
CA ARG A 57 4.38 -21.28 -1.69
C ARG A 57 4.01 -20.85 -3.12
N ASP A 58 2.74 -20.92 -3.47
CA ASP A 58 2.25 -20.53 -4.79
C ASP A 58 2.47 -19.03 -5.03
N LEU A 59 2.15 -18.18 -4.06
CA LEU A 59 2.43 -16.73 -4.13
C LEU A 59 3.91 -16.43 -4.24
N SER A 60 4.77 -17.12 -3.48
CA SER A 60 6.21 -16.96 -3.56
C SER A 60 6.74 -17.34 -4.95
N ASN A 61 6.25 -18.44 -5.53
CA ASN A 61 6.62 -18.85 -6.89
C ASN A 61 6.14 -17.84 -7.96
N LEU A 62 4.95 -17.27 -7.78
CA LEU A 62 4.42 -16.23 -8.68
C LEU A 62 5.23 -14.94 -8.59
N LEU A 63 5.66 -14.53 -7.39
CA LEU A 63 6.58 -13.40 -7.21
C LEU A 63 7.89 -13.64 -7.95
N ASN A 64 8.47 -14.83 -7.80
CA ASN A 64 9.73 -15.20 -8.45
C ASN A 64 9.62 -15.22 -9.97
N THR A 65 8.53 -15.80 -10.49
CA THR A 65 8.27 -15.83 -11.93
C THR A 65 8.11 -14.41 -12.48
N SER A 66 7.45 -13.54 -11.73
CA SER A 66 7.24 -12.13 -12.10
C SER A 66 8.54 -11.32 -12.03
N ALA A 67 9.40 -11.58 -11.05
CA ALA A 67 10.73 -10.98 -10.96
C ALA A 67 11.61 -11.35 -12.15
N ARG A 68 11.59 -12.62 -12.57
CA ARG A 68 12.32 -13.10 -13.75
C ARG A 68 11.82 -12.45 -15.03
N SER A 69 10.51 -12.27 -15.20
CA SER A 69 9.97 -11.63 -16.40
C SER A 69 10.36 -10.15 -16.54
N VAL A 70 10.67 -9.48 -15.43
CA VAL A 70 11.09 -8.07 -15.39
C VAL A 70 12.62 -7.93 -15.31
N GLN A 71 13.37 -9.02 -15.57
CA GLN A 71 14.84 -9.04 -15.56
C GLN A 71 15.47 -8.56 -14.25
N LEU A 72 14.78 -8.73 -13.12
CA LEU A 72 15.34 -8.46 -11.80
C LEU A 72 16.23 -9.63 -11.36
N ASN A 73 17.27 -9.34 -10.57
CA ASN A 73 18.15 -10.34 -9.95
C ASN A 73 17.35 -11.17 -8.94
N SER A 74 16.59 -12.13 -9.45
CA SER A 74 15.63 -12.94 -8.68
C SER A 74 16.31 -13.71 -7.55
N ASP A 75 17.60 -14.03 -7.67
CA ASP A 75 18.31 -14.86 -6.69
C ASP A 75 18.42 -14.17 -5.32
N VAL A 76 18.76 -12.88 -5.29
CA VAL A 76 18.85 -12.10 -4.05
C VAL A 76 17.46 -11.90 -3.41
N ILE A 77 16.44 -11.70 -4.24
CA ILE A 77 15.06 -11.55 -3.76
C ILE A 77 14.54 -12.87 -3.20
N MET A 78 14.81 -13.99 -3.88
CA MET A 78 14.37 -15.34 -3.49
C MET A 78 14.94 -15.80 -2.15
N GLU A 79 16.19 -15.45 -1.87
CA GLU A 79 16.84 -15.85 -0.61
C GLU A 79 16.29 -15.08 0.59
N LYS A 80 15.81 -13.85 0.36
CA LYS A 80 15.45 -12.92 1.44
C LYS A 80 13.96 -12.73 1.63
N PHE A 81 13.14 -12.92 0.60
CA PHE A 81 11.72 -12.63 0.64
C PHE A 81 10.86 -13.85 0.31
N SER A 82 9.81 -14.07 1.10
CA SER A 82 8.83 -15.12 0.83
C SER A 82 7.45 -14.73 1.35
N PHE A 83 6.40 -15.23 0.71
CA PHE A 83 5.04 -15.05 1.22
C PHE A 83 4.70 -16.15 2.22
N LYS A 84 4.27 -15.73 3.42
CA LYS A 84 3.63 -16.61 4.40
C LYS A 84 2.13 -16.37 4.44
N VAL A 85 1.40 -17.48 4.43
CA VAL A 85 -0.05 -17.53 4.59
C VAL A 85 -0.31 -18.48 5.76
N PRO A 86 -1.04 -18.05 6.80
CA PRO A 86 -1.36 -18.92 7.93
C PRO A 86 -2.12 -20.18 7.47
N PRO A 87 -1.96 -21.32 8.16
CA PRO A 87 -2.69 -22.53 7.82
C PRO A 87 -4.19 -22.30 7.95
N LYS A 88 -4.98 -23.01 7.13
CA LYS A 88 -6.45 -22.85 7.04
C LYS A 88 -7.14 -22.93 8.41
N ASP A 89 -6.65 -23.78 9.30
CA ASP A 89 -7.24 -24.00 10.63
C ASP A 89 -7.02 -22.83 11.60
N ALA A 90 -6.05 -21.96 11.32
CA ALA A 90 -5.75 -20.76 12.10
C ALA A 90 -6.48 -19.51 11.60
N VAL A 91 -7.25 -19.62 10.51
CA VAL A 91 -7.90 -18.49 9.84
C VAL A 91 -9.42 -18.66 9.90
N ALA A 92 -10.15 -17.56 10.09
CA ALA A 92 -11.60 -17.58 10.05
C ALA A 92 -12.13 -18.11 8.69
N PRO A 93 -13.22 -18.88 8.68
CA PRO A 93 -13.78 -19.42 7.46
C PRO A 93 -14.22 -18.29 6.52
N GLY A 94 -13.78 -18.36 5.26
CA GLY A 94 -14.12 -17.37 4.22
C GLY A 94 -13.09 -16.26 4.01
N CYS A 95 -11.99 -16.21 4.78
CA CYS A 95 -10.88 -15.30 4.49
C CYS A 95 -10.22 -15.64 3.15
N SER A 96 -10.02 -14.63 2.32
CA SER A 96 -9.21 -14.73 1.10
C SER A 96 -7.73 -14.70 1.46
N VAL A 97 -6.90 -15.28 0.59
CA VAL A 97 -5.43 -15.24 0.75
C VAL A 97 -4.92 -13.80 0.87
N TRP A 98 -5.50 -12.87 0.11
CA TRP A 98 -5.20 -11.44 0.19
C TRP A 98 -5.26 -10.88 1.62
N SER A 99 -6.27 -11.28 2.39
CA SER A 99 -6.54 -10.71 3.72
C SER A 99 -5.58 -11.19 4.82
N VAL A 100 -4.86 -12.29 4.58
CA VAL A 100 -4.02 -12.96 5.59
C VAL A 100 -2.57 -13.13 5.15
N MET A 101 -2.24 -12.82 3.90
CA MET A 101 -0.87 -12.94 3.41
C MET A 101 0.05 -11.93 4.09
N THR A 102 1.27 -12.37 4.33
CA THR A 102 2.36 -11.54 4.83
C THR A 102 3.57 -11.76 3.96
N LEU A 103 4.24 -10.68 3.60
CA LEU A 103 5.56 -10.75 2.99
C LEU A 103 6.55 -10.83 4.13
N GLU A 104 7.31 -11.92 4.19
CA GLU A 104 8.40 -12.08 5.12
C GLU A 104 9.71 -11.65 4.50
N TYR A 105 10.56 -11.10 5.36
CA TYR A 105 11.91 -10.70 5.03
C TYR A 105 12.89 -11.30 6.05
N ASN A 106 13.93 -11.95 5.54
CA ASN A 106 14.98 -12.57 6.32
C ASN A 106 16.26 -11.70 6.26
N PRO A 107 16.43 -10.74 7.19
CA PRO A 107 17.59 -9.85 7.18
C PRO A 107 18.88 -10.62 7.49
N PRO A 108 20.01 -10.27 6.85
CA PRO A 108 21.30 -10.84 7.24
C PRO A 108 21.69 -10.39 8.66
N TRP A 109 22.52 -11.17 9.33
CA TRP A 109 23.11 -10.74 10.59
C TRP A 109 24.10 -9.57 10.35
N PRO A 110 24.06 -8.47 11.12
CA PRO A 110 23.26 -8.21 12.32
C PRO A 110 22.00 -7.34 12.09
N LEU A 111 21.57 -7.13 10.85
CA LEU A 111 20.47 -6.24 10.49
C LEU A 111 19.09 -6.68 11.04
N HIS A 112 18.97 -7.90 11.55
CA HIS A 112 17.81 -8.34 12.34
C HIS A 112 17.52 -7.45 13.57
N LEU A 113 18.53 -6.74 14.10
CA LEU A 113 18.35 -5.76 15.18
C LEU A 113 17.60 -4.51 14.70
N LEU A 114 17.75 -4.14 13.42
CA LEU A 114 17.05 -3.03 12.79
C LEU A 114 15.66 -3.45 12.30
N PHE A 115 15.58 -4.62 11.68
CA PHE A 115 14.36 -5.21 11.13
C PHE A 115 13.70 -6.16 12.13
N THR A 116 13.27 -5.60 13.26
CA THR A 116 12.56 -6.35 14.29
C THR A 116 11.19 -6.81 13.80
N PRO A 117 10.58 -7.85 14.42
CA PRO A 117 9.25 -8.31 14.03
C PRO A 117 8.17 -7.21 14.06
N THR A 118 8.27 -6.25 14.99
CA THR A 118 7.33 -5.11 15.08
C THR A 118 7.48 -4.13 13.93
N VAL A 119 8.73 -3.89 13.49
CA VAL A 119 9.04 -3.09 12.30
C VAL A 119 8.52 -3.78 11.03
N LEU A 120 8.78 -5.08 10.87
CA LEU A 120 8.30 -5.84 9.71
C LEU A 120 6.77 -5.93 9.65
N LEU A 121 6.09 -5.96 10.81
CA LEU A 121 4.63 -5.87 10.86
C LEU A 121 4.14 -4.52 10.34
N SER A 122 4.83 -3.43 10.69
CA SER A 122 4.49 -2.08 10.20
C SER A 122 4.68 -1.97 8.69
N TYR A 123 5.78 -2.52 8.16
CA TYR A 123 6.00 -2.63 6.71
C TYR A 123 4.94 -3.49 6.01
N ASN A 124 4.52 -4.61 6.61
CA ASN A 124 3.45 -5.45 6.05
C ASN A 124 2.10 -4.72 6.00
N ASN A 125 1.75 -3.96 7.04
CA ASN A 125 0.53 -3.16 7.04
C ASN A 125 0.52 -2.13 5.91
N LEU A 126 1.65 -1.46 5.70
CA LEU A 126 1.83 -0.51 4.61
C LEU A 126 1.82 -1.21 3.23
N PHE A 127 2.57 -2.29 3.08
CA PHE A 127 2.60 -3.12 1.89
C PHE A 127 1.21 -3.57 1.46
N ASN A 128 0.42 -4.12 2.38
CA ASN A 128 -0.95 -4.59 2.08
C ASN A 128 -1.85 -3.45 1.61
N PHE A 129 -1.75 -2.27 2.21
CA PHE A 129 -2.51 -1.10 1.79
C PHE A 129 -2.07 -0.59 0.41
N LEU A 130 -0.77 -0.43 0.18
CA LEU A 130 -0.21 -0.01 -1.11
C LEU A 130 -0.58 -1.00 -2.23
N LEU A 131 -0.51 -2.30 -1.94
CA LEU A 131 -0.88 -3.35 -2.86
C LEU A 131 -2.37 -3.28 -3.19
N GLN A 132 -3.24 -2.95 -2.22
CA GLN A 132 -4.69 -2.78 -2.45
C GLN A 132 -4.97 -1.62 -3.38
N VAL A 133 -4.32 -0.48 -3.17
CA VAL A 133 -4.43 0.68 -4.08
C VAL A 133 -3.95 0.30 -5.48
N LYS A 134 -2.83 -0.43 -5.59
CA LYS A 134 -2.28 -0.87 -6.88
C LYS A 134 -3.20 -1.86 -7.59
N MET A 135 -3.84 -2.77 -6.84
CA MET A 135 -4.80 -3.72 -7.39
C MET A 135 -6.06 -3.01 -7.91
N ALA A 136 -6.60 -2.05 -7.16
CA ALA A 136 -7.74 -1.25 -7.60
C ALA A 136 -7.43 -0.48 -8.89
N GLU A 137 -6.23 0.14 -8.99
CA GLU A 137 -5.77 0.82 -10.20
C GLU A 137 -5.74 -0.14 -11.41
N LEU A 138 -5.16 -1.33 -11.23
CA LEU A 138 -5.07 -2.34 -12.29
C LEU A 138 -6.44 -2.87 -12.72
N ASN A 139 -7.32 -3.16 -11.77
CA ASN A 139 -8.66 -3.67 -12.05
C ASN A 139 -9.48 -2.64 -12.83
N LEU A 140 -9.46 -1.38 -12.42
CA LEU A 140 -10.11 -0.29 -13.16
C LEU A 140 -9.59 -0.21 -14.59
N HIS A 141 -8.27 -0.24 -14.79
CA HIS A 141 -7.68 -0.20 -16.13
C HIS A 141 -8.09 -1.40 -16.99
N ASN A 142 -8.05 -2.62 -16.43
CA ASN A 142 -8.41 -3.83 -17.17
C ASN A 142 -9.87 -3.83 -17.61
N VAL A 143 -10.78 -3.45 -16.69
CA VAL A 143 -12.21 -3.35 -16.97
C VAL A 143 -12.49 -2.29 -18.04
N TRP A 144 -11.77 -1.16 -18.02
CA TRP A 144 -11.88 -0.13 -19.05
C TRP A 144 -11.48 -0.63 -20.44
N LEU A 145 -10.39 -1.39 -20.51
CA LEU A 145 -9.95 -2.00 -21.76
C LEU A 145 -10.99 -2.99 -22.30
N GLU A 146 -11.67 -3.74 -21.42
CA GLU A 146 -12.76 -4.62 -21.83
C GLU A 146 -13.96 -3.83 -22.37
N ILE A 147 -14.35 -2.74 -21.70
CA ILE A 147 -15.43 -1.86 -22.17
C ILE A 147 -15.10 -1.32 -23.58
N ILE A 148 -13.90 -0.76 -23.79
CA ILE A 148 -13.52 -0.17 -25.08
C ILE A 148 -13.43 -1.23 -26.19
N LYS A 149 -13.01 -2.45 -25.87
CA LYS A 149 -12.91 -3.55 -26.85
C LYS A 149 -14.28 -4.02 -27.34
N ARG A 150 -15.33 -3.85 -26.54
CA ARG A 150 -16.72 -4.16 -26.94
C ARG A 150 -17.18 -3.07 -27.90
N LYS A 151 -16.95 -3.29 -29.19
CA LYS A 151 -17.33 -2.36 -30.29
C LYS A 151 -18.86 -2.26 -30.50
N ASP A 152 -19.62 -3.09 -29.80
CA ASP A 152 -21.00 -3.40 -30.16
C ASP A 152 -22.01 -2.37 -29.63
N GLN A 153 -21.62 -1.49 -28.69
CA GLN A 153 -22.49 -0.44 -28.14
C GLN A 153 -21.72 0.81 -27.69
N PRO A 154 -22.28 2.03 -27.85
CA PRO A 154 -21.70 3.23 -27.28
C PRO A 154 -21.74 3.17 -25.74
N VAL A 155 -20.61 3.48 -25.10
CA VAL A 155 -20.53 3.56 -23.64
C VAL A 155 -21.40 4.72 -23.16
N ARG A 156 -22.36 4.43 -22.26
CA ARG A 156 -23.18 5.46 -21.61
C ARG A 156 -22.30 6.50 -20.90
N GLN A 157 -22.67 7.76 -21.00
CA GLN A 157 -21.89 8.89 -20.48
C GLN A 157 -21.69 8.80 -18.96
N GLU A 158 -22.68 8.28 -18.24
CA GLU A 158 -22.66 8.14 -16.79
C GLU A 158 -21.63 7.09 -16.34
N VAL A 159 -21.53 5.97 -17.07
CA VAL A 159 -20.52 4.93 -16.83
C VAL A 159 -19.12 5.47 -17.11
N TRP A 160 -18.97 6.21 -18.20
CA TRP A 160 -17.71 6.89 -18.55
C TRP A 160 -17.29 7.90 -17.47
N SER A 161 -18.23 8.72 -16.99
CA SER A 161 -18.00 9.74 -15.95
C SER A 161 -17.60 9.10 -14.62
N LEU A 162 -18.35 8.09 -14.17
CA LEU A 162 -18.05 7.36 -12.94
C LEU A 162 -16.67 6.68 -13.02
N HIS A 163 -16.39 6.00 -14.13
CA HIS A 163 -15.11 5.34 -14.33
C HIS A 163 -13.93 6.31 -14.23
N ASN A 164 -13.99 7.43 -14.96
CA ASN A 164 -12.94 8.44 -14.94
C ASN A 164 -12.77 9.07 -13.56
N CYS A 165 -13.87 9.27 -12.82
CA CYS A 165 -13.81 9.78 -11.46
C CYS A 165 -13.07 8.82 -10.52
N LEU A 166 -13.43 7.53 -10.54
CA LEU A 166 -12.76 6.49 -9.75
C LEU A 166 -11.29 6.36 -10.14
N MET A 167 -11.00 6.33 -11.44
CA MET A 167 -9.64 6.23 -11.96
C MET A 167 -8.79 7.45 -11.54
N PHE A 168 -9.34 8.66 -11.64
CA PHE A 168 -8.68 9.89 -11.18
C PHE A 168 -8.36 9.84 -9.68
N LEU A 169 -9.32 9.42 -8.85
CA LEU A 169 -9.12 9.34 -7.40
C LEU A 169 -8.01 8.34 -7.05
N ILE A 170 -8.09 7.12 -7.57
CA ILE A 170 -7.10 6.07 -7.29
C ILE A 170 -5.71 6.44 -7.83
N HIS A 171 -5.64 7.05 -9.01
CA HIS A 171 -4.37 7.51 -9.58
C HIS A 171 -3.71 8.59 -8.72
N ASN A 172 -4.47 9.61 -8.30
CA ASN A 172 -3.94 10.67 -7.45
C ASN A 172 -3.55 10.17 -6.07
N LEU A 173 -4.32 9.23 -5.49
CA LEU A 173 -3.96 8.57 -4.24
C LEU A 173 -2.64 7.79 -4.38
N GLN A 174 -2.48 7.04 -5.46
CA GLN A 174 -1.25 6.30 -5.75
C GLN A 174 -0.06 7.25 -5.90
N CYS A 175 -0.24 8.37 -6.59
CA CYS A 175 0.79 9.38 -6.78
C CYS A 175 1.19 10.06 -5.47
N TYR A 176 0.23 10.41 -4.61
CA TYR A 176 0.49 10.93 -3.27
C TYR A 176 1.33 9.96 -2.45
N LEU A 177 0.89 8.69 -2.37
CA LEU A 177 1.56 7.67 -1.58
C LEU A 177 2.99 7.43 -2.09
N GLN A 178 3.18 7.26 -3.39
CA GLN A 178 4.49 6.92 -3.93
C GLN A 178 5.46 8.12 -3.97
N LEU A 179 5.00 9.29 -4.41
CA LEU A 179 5.89 10.44 -4.64
C LEU A 179 6.07 11.31 -3.39
N ASP A 180 4.98 11.68 -2.71
CA ASP A 180 5.08 12.64 -1.60
C ASP A 180 5.44 11.96 -0.29
N VAL A 181 4.87 10.78 -0.03
CA VAL A 181 5.09 10.05 1.22
C VAL A 181 6.33 9.19 1.12
N LEU A 182 6.38 8.23 0.19
CA LEU A 182 7.43 7.22 0.18
C LEU A 182 8.76 7.76 -0.36
N GLU A 183 8.77 8.38 -1.54
CA GLU A 183 10.02 8.92 -2.13
C GLU A 183 10.62 10.06 -1.29
N GLY A 184 9.75 10.95 -0.80
CA GLY A 184 10.14 12.08 0.04
C GLY A 184 10.80 11.62 1.34
N GLU A 185 10.12 10.80 2.14
CA GLU A 185 10.65 10.31 3.41
C GLU A 185 11.87 9.39 3.23
N PHE A 186 11.91 8.59 2.15
CA PHE A 186 13.08 7.74 1.89
C PHE A 186 14.32 8.57 1.56
N SER A 187 14.16 9.68 0.82
CA SER A 187 15.25 10.60 0.53
C SER A 187 15.79 11.27 1.80
N ILE A 188 14.90 11.64 2.73
CA ILE A 188 15.27 12.17 4.05
C ILE A 188 16.04 11.13 4.86
N LEU A 189 15.54 9.89 4.91
CA LEU A 189 16.22 8.78 5.58
C LEU A 189 17.62 8.57 5.00
N GLN A 190 17.75 8.49 3.67
CA GLN A 190 19.03 8.30 3.01
C GLN A 190 20.04 9.40 3.38
N ALA A 191 19.62 10.67 3.31
CA ALA A 191 20.46 11.80 3.68
C ALA A 191 20.83 11.83 5.18
N ALA A 192 19.95 11.35 6.05
CA ALA A 192 20.22 11.21 7.48
C ALA A 192 21.22 10.08 7.75
N LEU A 193 21.05 8.92 7.12
CA LEU A 193 21.95 7.77 7.25
C LEU A 193 23.37 8.07 6.73
N ASP A 194 23.50 8.87 5.68
CA ASP A 194 24.81 9.30 5.17
C ASP A 194 25.62 10.08 6.23
N LYS A 195 24.94 10.86 7.08
CA LYS A 195 25.54 11.68 8.15
C LYS A 195 25.76 10.94 9.46
N THR A 196 25.20 9.74 9.61
CA THR A 196 25.02 9.10 10.94
C THR A 196 26.08 8.05 11.23
N GLU A 197 27.04 8.34 12.11
CA GLU A 197 28.18 7.45 12.38
C GLU A 197 27.88 6.28 13.33
N ASP A 198 26.75 6.34 14.05
CA ASP A 198 26.38 5.40 15.10
C ASP A 198 25.19 4.52 14.72
N PHE A 199 25.26 3.23 15.07
CA PHE A 199 24.21 2.26 14.79
C PHE A 199 22.92 2.51 15.57
N GLU A 200 23.01 3.04 16.81
CA GLU A 200 21.80 3.41 17.56
C GLU A 200 21.04 4.55 16.87
N GLN A 201 21.77 5.53 16.33
CA GLN A 201 21.20 6.61 15.56
C GLN A 201 20.57 6.10 14.26
N VAL A 202 21.17 5.11 13.58
CA VAL A 202 20.57 4.43 12.41
C VAL A 202 19.21 3.81 12.77
N ILE A 203 19.14 3.06 13.88
CA ILE A 203 17.88 2.47 14.37
C ILE A 203 16.83 3.54 14.63
N HIS A 204 17.25 4.64 15.27
CA HIS A 204 16.36 5.75 15.57
C HIS A 204 15.80 6.41 14.30
N GLN A 205 16.66 6.74 13.32
CA GLN A 205 16.25 7.35 12.06
C GLN A 205 15.32 6.43 11.25
N HIS A 206 15.59 5.13 11.22
CA HIS A 206 14.71 4.16 10.56
C HIS A 206 13.35 4.04 11.24
N SER A 207 13.31 4.05 12.58
CA SER A 207 12.07 4.05 13.35
C SER A 207 11.21 5.30 13.08
N LEU A 208 11.87 6.47 13.00
CA LEU A 208 11.21 7.72 12.59
C LEU A 208 10.66 7.64 11.18
N PHE A 209 11.45 7.14 10.22
CA PHE A 209 11.02 6.92 8.83
C PHE A 209 9.74 6.07 8.76
N ILE A 210 9.72 4.90 9.42
CA ILE A 210 8.53 4.02 9.44
C ILE A 210 7.34 4.73 10.07
N THR A 211 7.56 5.46 11.16
CA THR A 211 6.51 6.22 11.85
C THR A 211 5.90 7.28 10.92
N HIS A 212 6.74 8.03 10.20
CA HIS A 212 6.29 9.06 9.27
C HIS A 212 5.51 8.47 8.09
N ILE A 213 6.06 7.48 7.38
CA ILE A 213 5.37 6.89 6.21
C ILE A 213 4.05 6.23 6.62
N THR A 214 3.98 5.63 7.82
CA THR A 214 2.76 4.99 8.31
C THR A 214 1.70 6.01 8.71
N ALA A 215 2.11 7.14 9.31
CA ALA A 215 1.23 8.24 9.66
C ALA A 215 0.70 8.96 8.42
N GLN A 216 1.58 9.32 7.47
CA GLN A 216 1.21 10.01 6.23
C GLN A 216 0.43 9.12 5.26
N ALA A 217 0.56 7.79 5.34
CA ALA A 217 -0.32 6.83 4.66
C ALA A 217 -1.66 6.60 5.38
N PHE A 218 -1.91 7.32 6.48
CA PHE A 218 -3.12 7.28 7.30
C PHE A 218 -3.40 5.91 7.94
N LEU A 219 -2.42 5.04 8.11
CA LEU A 219 -2.68 3.69 8.61
C LEU A 219 -2.97 3.66 10.11
N LEU A 220 -2.31 4.53 10.88
CA LEU A 220 -2.39 4.56 12.33
C LEU A 220 -2.79 5.95 12.82
N TYR A 221 -3.70 6.00 13.78
CA TYR A 221 -3.98 7.19 14.56
C TYR A 221 -3.85 6.86 16.05
N LYS A 222 -3.15 7.72 16.81
CA LYS A 222 -3.12 7.65 18.28
C LYS A 222 -4.18 8.63 18.81
N GLU A 223 -5.30 8.12 19.31
CA GLU A 223 -6.21 8.93 20.13
C GLU A 223 -5.52 9.22 21.47
N VAL A 224 -5.28 10.50 21.77
CA VAL A 224 -4.95 10.94 23.14
C VAL A 224 -6.24 10.96 23.94
N HIS A 225 -6.62 9.82 24.51
CA HIS A 225 -7.60 9.78 25.59
C HIS A 225 -6.88 9.72 26.95
N ASN A 226 -7.62 10.09 28.01
CA ASN A 226 -7.17 10.28 29.39
C ASN A 226 -6.01 9.35 29.84
N PRO A 227 -5.09 9.86 30.69
CA PRO A 227 -3.87 9.15 31.11
C PRO A 227 -4.07 7.79 31.80
N ASP A 228 -5.31 7.41 32.13
CA ASP A 228 -5.66 6.18 32.86
C ASP A 228 -6.12 5.00 31.98
N GLN A 229 -6.17 5.13 30.64
CA GLN A 229 -6.53 4.03 29.74
C GLN A 229 -5.40 3.66 28.77
N PRO A 230 -5.17 2.37 28.49
CA PRO A 230 -4.15 1.95 27.54
C PRO A 230 -4.50 2.49 26.14
N SER A 231 -3.55 3.20 25.53
CA SER A 231 -3.67 3.76 24.18
C SER A 231 -4.06 2.69 23.17
N GLN A 232 -5.31 2.74 22.67
CA GLN A 232 -5.77 1.88 21.59
C GLN A 232 -5.39 2.50 20.25
N VAL A 233 -4.65 1.74 19.44
CA VAL A 233 -4.31 2.11 18.08
C VAL A 233 -5.55 1.87 17.21
N LYS A 234 -6.29 2.94 16.91
CA LYS A 234 -7.42 2.87 15.96
C LYS A 234 -6.96 3.27 14.57
N ARG A 235 -7.64 2.74 13.55
CA ARG A 235 -7.42 3.13 12.14
C ARG A 235 -7.82 4.59 11.95
N HIS A 236 -7.02 5.35 11.21
CA HIS A 236 -7.31 6.75 10.92
C HIS A 236 -8.66 6.87 10.18
N PRO A 237 -9.51 7.86 10.49
CA PRO A 237 -10.81 8.03 9.83
C PRO A 237 -10.68 8.18 8.30
N VAL A 238 -9.62 8.85 7.83
CA VAL A 238 -9.32 8.96 6.39
C VAL A 238 -9.04 7.58 5.78
N ASN A 239 -8.30 6.70 6.45
CA ASN A 239 -8.03 5.35 5.91
C ASN A 239 -9.30 4.50 5.83
N ARG A 240 -10.25 4.68 6.75
CA ARG A 240 -11.57 4.07 6.64
C ARG A 240 -12.28 4.52 5.36
N CYS A 241 -12.34 5.82 5.11
CA CYS A 241 -12.93 6.38 3.89
C CYS A 241 -12.20 5.89 2.62
N LEU A 242 -10.86 5.91 2.60
CA LEU A 242 -10.08 5.37 1.49
C LEU A 242 -10.36 3.88 1.26
N THR A 243 -10.52 3.08 2.32
CA THR A 243 -10.88 1.66 2.21
C THR A 243 -12.28 1.46 1.66
N GLU A 244 -13.23 2.33 2.02
CA GLU A 244 -14.60 2.32 1.47
C GLU A 244 -14.59 2.66 -0.02
N ILE A 245 -13.79 3.65 -0.45
CA ILE A 245 -13.58 3.98 -1.87
C ILE A 245 -12.94 2.82 -2.64
N LEU A 246 -11.92 2.15 -2.07
CA LEU A 246 -11.31 0.98 -2.71
C LEU A 246 -12.31 -0.17 -2.89
N LYS A 247 -13.19 -0.40 -1.90
CA LYS A 247 -14.28 -1.38 -2.03
C LYS A 247 -15.30 -0.99 -3.10
N LEU A 248 -15.61 0.30 -3.23
CA LEU A 248 -16.46 0.79 -4.33
C LEU A 248 -15.82 0.50 -5.69
N CYS A 249 -14.50 0.68 -5.83
CA CYS A 249 -13.77 0.34 -7.05
C CYS A 249 -13.86 -1.17 -7.35
N ASP A 250 -13.66 -2.02 -6.34
CA ASP A 250 -13.74 -3.48 -6.50
C ASP A 250 -15.15 -3.93 -6.92
N ASN A 251 -16.18 -3.40 -6.27
CA ASN A 251 -17.57 -3.69 -6.59
C ASN A 251 -17.94 -3.20 -8.01
N TYR A 252 -17.54 -1.99 -8.38
CA TYR A 252 -17.73 -1.47 -9.73
C TYR A 252 -17.07 -2.37 -10.78
N CYS A 253 -15.81 -2.76 -10.56
CA CYS A 253 -15.10 -3.67 -11.46
C CYS A 253 -15.79 -5.03 -11.58
N ALA A 254 -16.26 -5.59 -10.47
CA ALA A 254 -16.99 -6.86 -10.45
C ALA A 254 -18.32 -6.78 -11.22
N GLU A 255 -19.08 -5.68 -11.11
CA GLU A 255 -20.31 -5.50 -11.86
C GLU A 255 -20.06 -5.39 -13.36
N VAL A 256 -19.06 -4.62 -13.78
CA VAL A 256 -18.72 -4.48 -15.21
C VAL A 256 -18.22 -5.81 -15.80
N ALA A 257 -17.44 -6.57 -15.03
CA ALA A 257 -16.91 -7.87 -15.45
C ALA A 257 -17.99 -8.92 -15.73
N LYS A 258 -19.20 -8.79 -15.15
CA LYS A 258 -20.34 -9.68 -15.45
C LYS A 258 -20.80 -9.62 -16.90
N GLY A 259 -20.39 -8.60 -17.66
CA GLY A 259 -20.71 -8.50 -19.08
C GLY A 259 -22.09 -7.96 -19.41
N VAL A 260 -22.95 -7.78 -18.41
CA VAL A 260 -24.30 -7.21 -18.54
C VAL A 260 -24.23 -5.69 -18.50
N GLU A 261 -25.07 -4.99 -19.28
CA GLU A 261 -25.24 -3.54 -19.12
C GLU A 261 -25.57 -3.22 -17.65
N ILE A 262 -24.80 -2.31 -17.06
CA ILE A 262 -25.00 -1.90 -15.66
C ILE A 262 -26.38 -1.26 -15.54
N SER A 263 -27.25 -1.75 -14.66
CA SER A 263 -28.56 -1.12 -14.42
C SER A 263 -28.40 0.33 -13.97
N GLU A 264 -29.31 1.20 -14.40
CA GLU A 264 -29.33 2.62 -14.01
C GLU A 264 -29.41 2.80 -12.48
N GLU A 265 -30.22 1.98 -11.80
CA GLU A 265 -30.32 1.96 -10.33
C GLU A 265 -28.99 1.65 -9.65
N CYS A 266 -28.23 0.71 -10.22
CA CYS A 266 -26.93 0.31 -9.70
C CYS A 266 -25.89 1.42 -9.89
N LEU A 267 -25.94 2.09 -11.04
CA LEU A 267 -25.05 3.21 -11.36
C LEU A 267 -25.31 4.45 -10.49
N ASN A 268 -26.59 4.76 -10.25
CA ASN A 268 -26.99 5.85 -9.35
C ASN A 268 -26.50 5.56 -7.93
N LYS A 269 -26.67 4.33 -7.44
CA LYS A 269 -26.15 3.92 -6.14
C LYS A 269 -24.63 4.09 -6.03
N PHE A 270 -23.86 3.65 -7.03
CA PHE A 270 -22.40 3.84 -7.01
C PHE A 270 -22.00 5.32 -7.01
N THR A 271 -22.76 6.16 -7.72
CA THR A 271 -22.50 7.61 -7.78
C THR A 271 -22.81 8.27 -6.44
N GLU A 272 -23.94 7.95 -5.82
CA GLU A 272 -24.31 8.44 -4.47
C GLU A 272 -23.30 8.00 -3.42
N ASP A 273 -22.90 6.72 -3.42
CA ASP A 273 -21.90 6.18 -2.50
C ASP A 273 -20.55 6.90 -2.70
N LEU A 274 -20.15 7.15 -3.95
CA LEU A 274 -18.91 7.87 -4.26
C LEU A 274 -18.96 9.32 -3.80
N ASP A 275 -20.04 10.05 -4.10
CA ASP A 275 -20.18 11.46 -3.72
C ASP A 275 -20.24 11.62 -2.18
N SER A 276 -20.89 10.68 -1.48
CA SER A 276 -20.87 10.60 0.00
C SER A 276 -19.46 10.37 0.54
N ASN A 277 -18.70 9.43 -0.04
CA ASN A 277 -17.31 9.18 0.34
C ASN A 277 -16.39 10.38 0.05
N ILE A 278 -16.56 11.06 -1.08
CA ILE A 278 -15.80 12.28 -1.38
C ILE A 278 -16.14 13.40 -0.38
N SER A 279 -17.41 13.60 -0.06
CA SER A 279 -17.84 14.59 0.93
C SER A 279 -17.26 14.33 2.32
N THR A 280 -17.30 13.07 2.77
CA THR A 280 -16.66 12.67 4.04
C THR A 280 -15.15 12.85 4.00
N LEU A 281 -14.49 12.52 2.89
CA LEU A 281 -13.06 12.74 2.73
C LEU A 281 -12.70 14.23 2.81
N MET A 282 -13.44 15.08 2.10
CA MET A 282 -13.21 16.53 2.10
C MET A 282 -13.46 17.15 3.47
N THR A 283 -14.51 16.74 4.18
CA THR A 283 -14.77 17.20 5.55
C THR A 283 -13.71 16.73 6.54
N LEU A 284 -13.23 15.50 6.43
CA LEU A 284 -12.12 15.00 7.26
C LEU A 284 -10.84 15.77 6.99
N ILE A 285 -10.55 16.05 5.72
CA ILE A 285 -9.37 16.82 5.33
C ILE A 285 -9.47 18.28 5.82
N THR A 286 -10.63 18.92 5.77
CA THR A 286 -10.76 20.30 6.28
C THR A 286 -10.68 20.37 7.80
N LEU A 287 -11.26 19.39 8.51
CA LEU A 287 -11.23 19.34 9.98
C LEU A 287 -9.85 19.01 10.55
N LEU A 288 -9.11 18.11 9.88
CA LEU A 288 -7.81 17.62 10.35
C LEU A 288 -6.61 18.29 9.66
N GLY A 289 -6.84 18.88 8.49
CA GLY A 289 -5.80 19.42 7.62
C GLY A 289 -5.04 20.60 8.19
N ASP A 290 -5.49 21.23 9.29
CA ASP A 290 -4.71 22.31 9.90
C ASP A 290 -3.51 21.80 10.71
N LYS A 291 -3.49 20.51 11.07
CA LYS A 291 -2.46 19.90 11.92
C LYS A 291 -1.57 18.88 11.21
N ASP A 292 -1.96 18.36 10.06
CA ASP A 292 -1.26 17.29 9.35
C ASP A 292 -0.83 17.72 7.95
N SER A 293 0.49 17.79 7.71
CA SER A 293 1.07 18.12 6.41
C SER A 293 0.71 17.10 5.32
N GLY A 294 0.53 15.82 5.68
CA GLY A 294 0.14 14.78 4.74
C GLY A 294 -1.26 14.99 4.17
N LEU A 295 -2.22 15.39 5.03
CA LEU A 295 -3.59 15.68 4.59
C LEU A 295 -3.66 16.87 3.63
N ARG A 296 -2.84 17.91 3.86
CA ARG A 296 -2.77 19.07 2.95
C ARG A 296 -2.23 18.68 1.57
N LEU A 297 -1.20 17.84 1.52
CA LEU A 297 -0.62 17.35 0.27
C LEU A 297 -1.60 16.45 -0.49
N LEU A 298 -2.29 15.54 0.21
CA LEU A 298 -3.34 14.72 -0.38
C LEU A 298 -4.46 15.60 -0.94
N LEU A 299 -4.89 16.65 -0.22
CA LEU A 299 -5.90 17.59 -0.70
C LEU A 299 -5.48 18.28 -1.99
N LEU A 300 -4.26 18.79 -2.05
CA LEU A 300 -3.75 19.50 -3.23
C LEU A 300 -3.75 18.61 -4.48
N ARG A 301 -3.53 17.30 -4.32
CA ARG A 301 -3.59 16.35 -5.42
C ARG A 301 -5.01 15.93 -5.77
N LEU A 302 -5.84 15.62 -4.78
CA LEU A 302 -7.21 15.19 -5.01
C LEU A 302 -8.08 16.31 -5.56
N ASP A 303 -7.97 17.53 -5.02
CA ASP A 303 -8.74 18.70 -5.45
C ASP A 303 -7.95 19.61 -6.40
N TYR A 304 -7.03 19.04 -7.17
CA TYR A 304 -6.34 19.76 -8.23
C TYR A 304 -7.39 20.32 -9.22
N ASN A 305 -7.35 21.63 -9.48
CA ASN A 305 -8.36 22.39 -10.24
C ASN A 305 -9.79 22.39 -9.68
N ARG A 306 -10.00 22.21 -8.36
CA ARG A 306 -11.34 22.12 -7.74
C ARG A 306 -12.20 21.00 -8.33
N HIS A 307 -11.58 19.91 -8.79
CA HIS A 307 -12.29 18.82 -9.46
C HIS A 307 -13.43 18.25 -8.60
N PHE A 308 -13.25 18.19 -7.27
CA PHE A 308 -14.29 17.72 -6.35
C PHE A 308 -15.03 18.87 -5.68
N SER A 309 -14.34 19.95 -5.29
CA SER A 309 -15.00 21.12 -4.71
C SER A 309 -15.93 21.85 -5.68
N GLY A 310 -15.73 21.71 -7.00
CA GLY A 310 -16.63 22.24 -8.03
C GLY A 310 -17.84 21.36 -8.32
N ARG A 311 -17.84 20.10 -7.85
CA ARG A 311 -18.95 19.14 -7.98
C ARG A 311 -19.92 19.20 -6.80
N ALA A 312 -19.48 19.80 -5.68
CA ALA A 312 -20.25 20.00 -4.46
C ALA A 312 -21.01 21.36 -4.41
N ASN A 313 -20.85 22.22 -5.43
CA ASN A 313 -21.57 23.48 -5.62
C ASN A 313 -22.45 23.39 -6.87
#